data_AF-A0A835UYI8-F1
#
_entry.id   AF-A0A835UYI8-F1
#
_cell.length_a   1.000
_cell.length_b   1.000
_cell.length_c   1.000
_cell.angle_alpha   90.00
_cell.angle_beta   90.00
_cell.angle_gamma   90.00
#
_symmetry.space_group_name_H-M   'P 1'
#
loop_
_entity.id
_entity.type
_entity.pdbx_description
1 polymer ?
#
loop_
_entity_poly.entity_id
_entity_poly.type
_entity_poly.pdbx_seq_one_letter_code
_entity_poly.pdbx_strand_id
1 'polypeptide(L)'
;MRRVIDGQRLCLSEERQKRAQREEAESKQIAVRTPESGTNAHHLCRSAGNGNFHKHLESIRRHPFYMKLPSPTGVIIKRGLLPSFHGAVVASAGEGRILKQPPEYVGVYGERARGREDVVVIMGATGTGKSKLSIDIAGRFPAEVVNADKIQVYRGLDITTNKMPMIERRGVPHHLLGDFDPDLGELQPEEFRSLAEEAVAGITSRGRIPVVAGGSNSYIHAMMVDEYDPGENPFVEKPASKQGSLQYRSCLIWVDVEAATLAEHLDRRVDEMLGAGMVEELERYFDGEKEAEKRHPGLGKAIGVPEFREYFRRRRTAAGYEEAVAAIKENTRRLSGEQVRKIRRLEEIGWPLIRVDATEAVEAKLAARGRVAVEAAWEQNVLGPSLRAVERFSDNSSARRRLLPASKYCC
;
A
#
# COMPACT_ATOMS: atom_id res chain seq x y z
N MET A 1 -24.49 37.69 24.47
CA MET A 1 -23.87 36.65 23.60
C MET A 1 -22.41 36.90 23.23
N ARG A 2 -21.95 38.11 22.85
CA ARG A 2 -20.52 38.35 22.54
C ARG A 2 -19.55 38.20 23.72
N ARG A 3 -19.92 38.58 24.96
CA ARG A 3 -19.03 38.43 26.15
C ARG A 3 -18.79 36.99 26.63
N VAL A 4 -19.62 36.03 26.24
CA VAL A 4 -19.47 34.62 26.66
C VAL A 4 -18.50 33.86 25.73
N ILE A 5 -18.44 34.27 24.46
CA ILE A 5 -17.55 33.67 23.45
C ILE A 5 -16.10 34.15 23.66
N ASP A 6 -15.90 35.41 24.07
CA ASP A 6 -14.56 35.93 24.36
C ASP A 6 -13.95 35.29 25.64
N GLY A 7 -14.78 34.98 26.64
CA GLY A 7 -14.35 34.27 27.85
C GLY A 7 -13.91 32.82 27.60
N GLN A 8 -14.55 32.12 26.67
CA GLN A 8 -14.16 30.75 26.29
C GLN A 8 -12.86 30.71 25.46
N ARG A 9 -12.59 31.73 24.63
CA ARG A 9 -11.32 31.83 23.88
C ARG A 9 -10.11 32.12 24.78
N LEU A 10 -10.28 32.96 25.81
CA LEU A 10 -9.22 33.25 26.78
C LEU A 10 -8.87 32.00 27.62
N CYS A 11 -9.87 31.27 28.11
CA CYS A 11 -9.65 30.05 28.91
C CYS A 11 -8.89 28.95 28.13
N LEU A 12 -9.25 28.74 26.86
CA LEU A 12 -8.58 27.77 25.98
C LEU A 12 -7.13 28.18 25.62
N SER A 13 -6.82 29.48 25.65
CA SER A 13 -5.45 29.98 25.40
C SER A 13 -4.53 29.76 26.60
N GLU A 14 -5.05 29.93 27.83
CA GLU A 14 -4.29 29.70 29.06
C GLU A 14 -4.02 28.21 29.30
N GLU A 15 -4.99 27.33 28.99
CA GLU A 15 -4.79 25.87 29.09
C GLU A 15 -3.72 25.36 28.10
N ARG A 16 -3.68 25.92 26.88
CA ARG A 16 -2.64 25.59 25.89
C ARG A 16 -1.25 26.03 26.35
N GLN A 17 -1.12 27.22 26.95
CA GLN A 17 0.15 27.69 27.50
C GLN A 17 0.62 26.83 28.69
N LYS A 18 -0.30 26.44 29.59
CA LYS A 18 0.02 25.56 30.72
C LYS A 18 0.46 24.15 30.27
N ARG A 19 -0.11 23.65 29.17
CA ARG A 19 0.27 22.35 28.58
C ARG A 19 1.66 22.40 27.93
N ALA A 20 1.94 23.45 27.15
CA ALA A 20 3.26 23.66 26.55
C ALA A 20 4.38 23.79 27.60
N GLN A 21 4.11 24.50 28.71
CA GLN A 21 5.06 24.62 29.81
C GLN A 21 5.32 23.30 30.55
N ARG A 22 4.33 22.40 30.64
CA ARG A 22 4.51 21.05 31.22
C ARG A 22 5.33 20.14 30.30
N GLU A 23 5.06 20.18 28.99
CA GLU A 23 5.80 19.39 28.00
C GLU A 23 7.27 19.84 27.91
N GLU A 24 7.56 21.14 28.03
CA GLU A 24 8.93 21.67 28.09
C GLU A 24 9.65 21.27 29.39
N ALA A 25 8.95 21.24 30.53
CA ALA A 25 9.49 20.79 31.81
C ALA A 25 9.82 19.29 31.81
N GLU A 26 8.97 18.45 31.20
CA GLU A 26 9.22 17.01 31.02
C GLU A 26 10.39 16.74 30.07
N SER A 27 10.51 17.50 28.98
CA SER A 27 11.63 17.39 28.04
C SER A 27 12.97 17.74 28.69
N LYS A 28 12.99 18.77 29.55
CA LYS A 28 14.17 19.14 30.36
C LYS A 28 14.51 18.09 31.44
N GLN A 29 13.53 17.36 31.97
CA GLN A 29 13.76 16.32 32.97
C GLN A 29 14.35 15.03 32.36
N ILE A 30 14.04 14.75 31.10
CA ILE A 30 14.59 13.60 30.36
C ILE A 30 16.04 13.85 29.92
N ALA A 31 16.40 15.10 29.59
CA ALA A 31 17.75 15.48 29.17
C ALA A 31 18.83 15.38 30.28
N VAL A 32 18.45 15.26 31.55
CA VAL A 32 19.39 15.19 32.69
C VAL A 32 19.85 13.74 32.99
N ARG A 33 19.40 12.72 32.25
CA ARG A 33 19.67 11.30 32.56
C ARG A 33 20.51 10.52 31.56
N THR A 34 21.20 11.15 30.63
CA THR A 34 22.11 10.47 29.69
C THR A 34 23.56 10.94 29.85
N PRO A 35 24.53 10.06 30.17
CA PRO A 35 25.94 10.44 30.14
C PRO A 35 26.43 10.54 28.69
N GLU A 36 27.16 11.61 28.41
CA GLU A 36 27.89 11.85 27.17
C GLU A 36 29.05 10.85 26.98
N SER A 37 29.21 10.36 25.76
CA SER A 37 30.52 9.91 25.26
C SER A 37 30.63 10.32 23.79
N GLY A 38 31.35 11.42 23.56
CA GLY A 38 31.63 11.92 22.22
C GLY A 38 32.76 11.18 21.51
N THR A 39 32.85 11.38 20.19
CA THR A 39 34.09 11.81 19.52
C THR A 39 33.78 12.29 18.11
N ASN A 40 34.46 13.38 17.75
CA ASN A 40 34.42 14.12 16.49
C ASN A 40 34.92 13.34 15.27
N ALA A 41 34.35 13.64 14.10
CA ALA A 41 35.11 13.81 12.85
C ALA A 41 34.24 14.48 11.75
N HIS A 42 34.26 15.81 11.71
CA HIS A 42 33.97 16.60 10.51
C HIS A 42 35.30 17.11 9.96
N HIS A 43 35.72 16.69 8.77
CA HIS A 43 36.36 17.50 7.71
C HIS A 43 36.95 16.63 6.59
N LEU A 44 36.96 17.20 5.37
CA LEU A 44 37.46 16.72 4.06
C LEU A 44 36.38 16.06 3.18
N CYS A 45 36.13 16.45 1.92
CA CYS A 45 36.67 17.52 1.07
C CYS A 45 35.74 17.69 -0.15
N ARG A 46 35.67 18.89 -0.72
CA ARG A 46 35.03 19.20 -2.00
C ARG A 46 35.92 18.80 -3.19
N SER A 47 35.25 18.61 -4.35
CA SER A 47 35.68 18.75 -5.77
C SER A 47 36.38 17.59 -6.50
N ALA A 48 35.65 16.98 -7.44
CA ALA A 48 35.96 16.63 -8.83
C ALA A 48 34.68 15.94 -9.39
N GLY A 49 34.09 16.22 -10.55
CA GLY A 49 34.67 16.53 -11.86
C GLY A 49 34.60 15.27 -12.74
N ASN A 50 33.53 15.15 -13.55
CA ASN A 50 33.32 14.30 -14.74
C ASN A 50 33.91 12.88 -14.83
N GLY A 51 33.02 11.91 -15.09
CA GLY A 51 33.29 10.81 -16.04
C GLY A 51 33.26 9.39 -15.48
N ASN A 52 32.51 8.52 -16.19
CA ASN A 52 32.57 7.05 -16.22
C ASN A 52 31.82 6.25 -15.14
N PHE A 53 30.55 6.03 -15.48
CA PHE A 53 29.67 4.96 -15.03
C PHE A 53 30.15 3.58 -15.52
N HIS A 54 31.01 2.91 -14.75
CA HIS A 54 31.08 1.43 -14.63
C HIS A 54 32.35 1.06 -13.86
N LYS A 55 32.21 0.13 -12.90
CA LYS A 55 33.21 -0.45 -11.98
C LYS A 55 33.28 0.20 -10.59
N HIS A 56 32.31 -0.11 -9.72
CA HIS A 56 32.54 -0.22 -8.27
C HIS A 56 31.43 -1.00 -7.53
N LEU A 57 31.23 -2.28 -7.89
CA LEU A 57 30.43 -3.22 -7.09
C LEU A 57 31.16 -4.56 -6.89
N GLU A 58 32.48 -4.51 -6.67
CA GLU A 58 33.25 -5.64 -6.15
C GLU A 58 34.28 -5.13 -5.13
N SER A 59 33.84 -4.80 -3.91
CA SER A 59 34.73 -4.76 -2.73
C SER A 59 33.98 -4.58 -1.41
N ILE A 60 32.97 -5.42 -1.11
CA ILE A 60 32.61 -5.71 0.30
C ILE A 60 32.23 -7.20 0.39
N ARG A 61 33.21 -8.07 0.09
CA ARG A 61 33.28 -9.43 0.65
C ARG A 61 34.53 -9.45 1.54
N ARG A 62 34.33 -9.75 2.84
CA ARG A 62 35.28 -10.23 3.87
C ARG A 62 35.15 -9.43 5.18
N HIS A 63 34.28 -9.87 6.09
CA HIS A 63 34.69 -10.66 7.27
C HIS A 63 33.49 -11.01 8.18
N PRO A 64 33.53 -12.19 8.83
CA PRO A 64 32.45 -12.69 9.69
C PRO A 64 32.67 -12.23 11.13
N PHE A 65 31.69 -11.56 11.73
CA PHE A 65 31.63 -11.39 13.18
C PHE A 65 30.54 -12.29 13.75
N TYR A 66 30.99 -13.42 14.31
CA TYR A 66 30.21 -14.24 15.22
C TYR A 66 30.10 -13.51 16.55
N MET A 67 28.87 -13.21 17.00
CA MET A 67 28.58 -13.00 18.41
C MET A 67 27.60 -14.06 18.88
N LYS A 68 28.14 -15.02 19.65
CA LYS A 68 27.38 -15.91 20.53
C LYS A 68 26.73 -15.06 21.62
N LEU A 69 25.41 -15.16 21.77
CA LEU A 69 24.72 -14.79 23.00
C LEU A 69 24.19 -16.07 23.68
N PRO A 70 24.29 -16.17 25.02
CA PRO A 70 23.96 -17.38 25.76
C PRO A 70 22.44 -17.54 25.94
N SER A 71 21.97 -18.80 25.91
CA SER A 71 20.66 -19.15 26.44
C SER A 71 20.65 -18.99 27.97
N PRO A 72 19.45 -18.79 28.55
CA PRO A 72 19.06 -19.72 29.59
C PRO A 72 17.58 -20.13 29.54
N THR A 73 17.35 -21.39 29.93
CA THR A 73 16.13 -21.94 30.57
C THR A 73 14.79 -21.77 29.82
N GLY A 74 14.15 -22.82 29.29
CA GLY A 74 13.85 -24.09 29.97
C GLY A 74 12.43 -24.04 30.55
N VAL A 75 11.40 -24.07 29.70
CA VAL A 75 10.02 -24.38 30.12
C VAL A 75 9.45 -25.41 29.15
N ILE A 76 9.29 -26.62 29.67
CA ILE A 76 8.62 -27.75 29.04
C ILE A 76 7.11 -27.52 29.20
N ILE A 77 6.38 -27.30 28.10
CA ILE A 77 4.91 -27.39 28.11
C ILE A 77 4.52 -28.69 27.39
N LYS A 78 3.95 -29.61 28.19
CA LYS A 78 3.44 -30.91 27.76
C LYS A 78 2.38 -30.75 26.68
N ARG A 79 2.48 -31.59 25.63
CA ARG A 79 1.41 -31.92 24.68
C ARG A 79 0.21 -32.49 25.46
N GLY A 80 -0.89 -31.75 25.50
CA GLY A 80 -2.21 -32.26 25.86
C GLY A 80 -2.94 -32.70 24.60
N LEU A 81 -3.20 -34.00 24.48
CA LEU A 81 -4.21 -34.56 23.59
C LEU A 81 -5.57 -33.93 23.94
N LEU A 82 -6.34 -33.51 22.93
CA LEU A 82 -7.79 -33.42 23.04
C LEU A 82 -8.46 -34.15 21.86
N PRO A 83 -9.62 -34.79 22.11
CA PRO A 83 -10.15 -35.84 21.25
C PRO A 83 -11.04 -35.28 20.15
N SER A 84 -10.98 -35.96 19.01
CA SER A 84 -11.92 -35.92 17.90
C SER A 84 -13.35 -36.24 18.35
N PHE A 85 -14.24 -35.24 18.30
CA PHE A 85 -15.69 -35.45 18.37
C PHE A 85 -16.26 -35.62 16.97
N HIS A 86 -16.67 -36.85 16.65
CA HIS A 86 -17.63 -37.14 15.60
C HIS A 86 -19.03 -36.83 16.14
N GLY A 87 -19.62 -35.72 15.72
CA GLY A 87 -21.02 -35.39 15.95
C GLY A 87 -21.81 -35.55 14.66
N ALA A 88 -22.54 -36.65 14.54
CA ALA A 88 -23.59 -36.82 13.54
C ALA A 88 -24.73 -35.83 13.86
N VAL A 89 -25.12 -35.00 12.89
CA VAL A 89 -26.35 -34.20 12.98
C VAL A 89 -27.35 -34.77 11.99
N VAL A 90 -28.47 -35.21 12.57
CA VAL A 90 -29.68 -35.72 11.94
C VAL A 90 -30.36 -34.61 11.14
N ALA A 91 -30.80 -34.95 9.93
CA ALA A 91 -31.53 -34.09 9.03
C ALA A 91 -32.90 -33.68 9.60
N SER A 92 -33.22 -32.39 9.53
CA SER A 92 -34.57 -31.85 9.66
C SER A 92 -34.89 -31.08 8.38
N ALA A 93 -35.92 -31.52 7.68
CA ALA A 93 -36.44 -30.89 6.47
C ALA A 93 -37.23 -29.64 6.84
N GLY A 94 -36.86 -28.51 6.25
CA GLY A 94 -37.57 -27.23 6.36
C GLY A 94 -37.27 -26.39 5.12
N GLU A 95 -38.34 -25.94 4.47
CA GLU A 95 -38.38 -25.22 3.20
C GLU A 95 -37.51 -23.95 3.20
N GLY A 96 -36.73 -23.74 2.13
CA GLY A 96 -35.98 -22.49 1.98
C GLY A 96 -35.07 -22.45 0.76
N ARG A 97 -35.49 -21.71 -0.26
CA ARG A 97 -34.72 -21.01 -1.31
C ARG A 97 -33.37 -21.63 -1.70
N ILE A 98 -33.31 -22.16 -2.91
CA ILE A 98 -32.08 -22.56 -3.61
C ILE A 98 -31.17 -21.33 -3.75
N LEU A 99 -30.26 -21.14 -2.80
CA LEU A 99 -29.07 -20.32 -2.99
C LEU A 99 -28.16 -21.09 -3.95
N LYS A 100 -28.08 -20.62 -5.20
CA LYS A 100 -27.11 -21.12 -6.17
C LYS A 100 -25.72 -21.01 -5.53
N GLN A 101 -25.10 -22.15 -5.27
CA GLN A 101 -23.68 -22.22 -4.93
C GLN A 101 -22.89 -21.48 -6.03
N PRO A 102 -21.91 -20.63 -5.70
CA PRO A 102 -21.03 -20.09 -6.72
C PRO A 102 -20.26 -21.26 -7.36
N PRO A 103 -20.04 -21.25 -8.69
CA PRO A 103 -19.37 -22.35 -9.36
C PRO A 103 -17.95 -22.54 -8.79
N GLU A 104 -17.59 -23.79 -8.51
CA GLU A 104 -16.20 -24.20 -8.28
C GLU A 104 -15.39 -23.86 -9.54
N TYR A 105 -14.73 -22.70 -9.51
CA TYR A 105 -13.81 -22.30 -10.56
C TYR A 105 -12.48 -23.07 -10.41
N VAL A 106 -12.40 -24.22 -11.06
CA VAL A 106 -11.12 -24.85 -11.38
C VAL A 106 -10.56 -24.12 -12.60
N GLY A 107 -9.71 -23.12 -12.35
CA GLY A 107 -9.05 -22.36 -13.42
C GLY A 107 -8.23 -23.27 -14.32
N VAL A 108 -8.48 -23.21 -15.63
CA VAL A 108 -7.70 -23.88 -16.67
C VAL A 108 -6.35 -23.18 -16.79
N TYR A 109 -5.36 -23.66 -16.03
CA TYR A 109 -3.97 -23.26 -16.21
C TYR A 109 -3.42 -23.98 -17.44
N GLY A 110 -3.06 -23.23 -18.49
CA GLY A 110 -2.30 -23.79 -19.61
C GLY A 110 -0.99 -24.45 -19.13
N GLU A 111 -0.54 -25.47 -19.86
CA GLU A 111 0.53 -26.42 -19.50
C GLU A 111 1.94 -25.82 -19.28
N ARG A 112 2.12 -24.49 -19.24
CA ARG A 112 3.39 -23.79 -18.98
C ARG A 112 3.65 -23.43 -17.49
N ALA A 113 2.88 -23.96 -16.55
CA ALA A 113 2.98 -23.63 -15.11
C ALA A 113 4.17 -24.30 -14.37
N ARG A 114 5.37 -24.35 -14.96
CA ARG A 114 6.60 -24.79 -14.28
C ARG A 114 7.37 -23.57 -13.76
N GLY A 115 7.53 -23.44 -12.45
CA GLY A 115 8.45 -22.46 -11.83
C GLY A 115 7.95 -21.01 -11.65
N ARG A 116 6.65 -20.72 -11.89
CA ARG A 116 6.09 -19.37 -11.67
C ARG A 116 5.99 -19.06 -10.18
N GLU A 117 6.46 -17.88 -9.78
CA GLU A 117 6.40 -17.38 -8.41
C GLU A 117 4.95 -17.09 -7.99
N ASP A 118 4.72 -17.13 -6.68
CA ASP A 118 3.41 -16.93 -6.06
C ASP A 118 3.26 -15.46 -5.64
N VAL A 119 2.30 -14.75 -6.21
CA VAL A 119 2.08 -13.33 -5.92
C VAL A 119 0.65 -13.08 -5.46
N VAL A 120 0.48 -12.28 -4.41
CA VAL A 120 -0.82 -11.73 -4.01
C VAL A 120 -0.89 -10.30 -4.53
N VAL A 121 -1.96 -9.95 -5.24
CA VAL A 121 -2.17 -8.60 -5.77
C VAL A 121 -3.45 -8.01 -5.17
N ILE A 122 -3.34 -6.83 -4.57
CA ILE A 122 -4.44 -6.09 -3.97
C ILE A 122 -4.72 -4.85 -4.83
N MET A 123 -5.86 -4.92 -5.52
CA MET A 123 -6.40 -3.91 -6.42
C MET A 123 -7.57 -3.17 -5.77
N GLY A 124 -7.91 -2.00 -6.31
CA GLY A 124 -9.01 -1.17 -5.83
C GLY A 124 -8.76 0.31 -6.07
N ALA A 125 -9.83 1.10 -6.05
CA ALA A 125 -9.72 2.56 -6.18
C ALA A 125 -8.96 3.19 -5.00
N THR A 126 -8.46 4.40 -5.17
CA THR A 126 -7.89 5.19 -4.07
C THR A 126 -8.90 5.31 -2.93
N GLY A 127 -8.44 5.25 -1.67
CA GLY A 127 -9.31 5.28 -0.49
C GLY A 127 -10.01 3.96 -0.11
N THR A 128 -9.91 2.87 -0.87
CA THR A 128 -10.63 1.62 -0.53
C THR A 128 -9.97 0.76 0.56
N GLY A 129 -8.79 1.14 1.06
CA GLY A 129 -8.11 0.40 2.15
C GLY A 129 -7.09 -0.65 1.72
N LYS A 130 -6.63 -0.64 0.46
CA LYS A 130 -5.61 -1.59 -0.05
C LYS A 130 -4.38 -1.74 0.84
N SER A 131 -3.80 -0.62 1.29
CA SER A 131 -2.61 -0.64 2.15
C SER A 131 -2.92 -1.22 3.53
N LYS A 132 -4.11 -0.99 4.10
CA LYS A 132 -4.53 -1.65 5.35
C LYS A 132 -4.59 -3.16 5.15
N LEU A 133 -5.17 -3.61 4.04
CA LEU A 133 -5.26 -5.04 3.72
C LEU A 133 -3.87 -5.69 3.53
N SER A 134 -2.93 -5.00 2.88
CA SER A 134 -1.58 -5.55 2.68
C SER A 134 -0.84 -5.77 4.00
N ILE A 135 -0.97 -4.85 4.95
CA ILE A 135 -0.42 -4.99 6.31
C ILE A 135 -1.15 -6.09 7.10
N ASP A 136 -2.47 -6.14 7.03
CA ASP A 136 -3.26 -7.14 7.77
C ASP A 136 -2.94 -8.57 7.25
N ILE A 137 -2.71 -8.74 5.93
CA ILE A 137 -2.20 -9.98 5.35
C ILE A 137 -0.79 -10.31 5.86
N ALA A 138 0.11 -9.33 5.91
CA ALA A 138 1.47 -9.52 6.43
C ALA A 138 1.51 -9.81 7.95
N GLY A 139 0.44 -9.49 8.68
CA GLY A 139 0.25 -9.93 10.06
C GLY A 139 -0.08 -11.42 10.20
N ARG A 140 -0.57 -12.05 9.13
CA ARG A 140 -0.97 -13.47 9.12
C ARG A 140 0.01 -14.37 8.36
N PHE A 141 0.67 -13.83 7.34
CA PHE A 141 1.63 -14.54 6.49
C PHE A 141 2.99 -13.85 6.51
N PRO A 142 4.10 -14.58 6.33
CA PRO A 142 5.42 -13.98 6.17
C PRO A 142 5.50 -13.27 4.82
N ALA A 143 5.06 -12.02 4.76
CA ALA A 143 4.89 -11.26 3.53
C ALA A 143 5.65 -9.93 3.56
N GLU A 144 5.95 -9.42 2.36
CA GLU A 144 6.50 -8.09 2.13
C GLU A 144 5.67 -7.38 1.06
N VAL A 145 5.57 -6.06 1.13
CA VAL A 145 4.69 -5.26 0.26
C VAL A 145 5.49 -4.67 -0.89
N VAL A 146 4.98 -4.79 -2.12
CA VAL A 146 5.47 -4.08 -3.29
C VAL A 146 4.44 -3.03 -3.67
N ASN A 147 4.82 -1.75 -3.66
CA ASN A 147 3.93 -0.67 -4.06
C ASN A 147 3.71 -0.68 -5.58
N ALA A 148 2.45 -0.55 -6.01
CA ALA A 148 2.05 -0.39 -7.40
C ALA A 148 1.21 0.89 -7.61
N ASP A 149 1.47 1.94 -6.84
CA ASP A 149 0.99 3.29 -7.10
C ASP A 149 2.11 4.14 -7.70
N LYS A 150 1.90 4.58 -8.96
CA LYS A 150 2.87 5.33 -9.77
C LYS A 150 3.24 6.70 -9.23
N ILE A 151 2.48 7.25 -8.30
CA ILE A 151 2.81 8.51 -7.64
C ILE A 151 3.57 8.23 -6.34
N GLN A 152 3.25 7.14 -5.64
CA GLN A 152 3.90 6.76 -4.39
C GLN A 152 5.31 6.18 -4.58
N VAL A 153 5.75 5.85 -5.80
CA VAL A 153 7.13 5.42 -6.05
C VAL A 153 8.16 6.52 -5.75
N TYR A 154 7.78 7.80 -5.88
CA TYR A 154 8.72 8.92 -5.73
C TYR A 154 8.92 9.37 -4.29
N ARG A 155 10.14 9.81 -3.99
CA ARG A 155 10.51 10.49 -2.74
C ARG A 155 9.75 11.81 -2.58
N GLY A 156 9.37 12.12 -1.34
CA GLY A 156 8.70 13.36 -0.97
C GLY A 156 7.20 13.36 -1.25
N LEU A 157 6.54 14.47 -0.88
CA LEU A 157 5.09 14.64 -0.95
C LEU A 157 4.31 13.50 -0.25
N ASP A 158 4.77 13.01 0.90
CA ASP A 158 4.22 11.82 1.54
C ASP A 158 2.76 11.99 1.97
N ILE A 159 2.36 13.20 2.40
CA ILE A 159 0.96 13.52 2.74
C ILE A 159 0.13 13.59 1.46
N THR A 160 0.55 14.42 0.50
CA THR A 160 -0.14 14.66 -0.78
C THR A 160 -0.33 13.35 -1.57
N THR A 161 0.67 12.48 -1.55
CA THR A 161 0.64 11.18 -2.24
C THR A 161 0.02 10.06 -1.40
N ASN A 162 -0.42 10.37 -0.17
CA ASN A 162 -1.08 9.46 0.75
C ASN A 162 -0.26 8.18 1.00
N LYS A 163 1.06 8.32 1.19
CA LYS A 163 1.92 7.18 1.57
C LYS A 163 1.58 6.73 2.98
N MET A 164 1.57 5.41 3.19
CA MET A 164 1.35 4.85 4.51
C MET A 164 2.48 5.26 5.47
N PRO A 165 2.17 5.90 6.62
CA PRO A 165 3.16 6.26 7.63
C PRO A 165 3.92 5.04 8.17
N MET A 166 5.19 5.21 8.54
CA MET A 166 6.05 4.11 9.02
C MET A 166 5.44 3.33 10.20
N ILE A 167 4.76 4.02 11.13
CA ILE A 167 4.11 3.39 12.28
C ILE A 167 2.98 2.45 11.87
N GLU A 168 2.23 2.79 10.81
CA GLU A 168 1.13 1.98 10.28
C GLU A 168 1.63 0.78 9.48
N ARG A 169 2.88 0.79 9.01
CA ARG A 169 3.51 -0.35 8.33
C ARG A 169 3.80 -1.51 9.27
N ARG A 170 3.77 -1.31 10.60
CA ARG A 170 4.00 -2.35 11.63
C ARG A 170 5.28 -3.19 11.40
N GLY A 171 6.33 -2.57 10.87
CA GLY A 171 7.61 -3.24 10.58
C GLY A 171 7.61 -4.11 9.32
N VAL A 172 6.51 -4.16 8.56
CA VAL A 172 6.44 -4.89 7.28
C VAL A 172 7.31 -4.18 6.24
N PRO A 173 8.28 -4.87 5.60
CA PRO A 173 9.09 -4.28 4.54
C PRO A 173 8.23 -3.84 3.36
N HIS A 174 8.54 -2.65 2.81
CA HIS A 174 7.92 -2.10 1.61
C HIS A 174 8.99 -1.87 0.56
N HIS A 175 8.67 -2.23 -0.69
CA HIS A 175 9.51 -2.02 -1.87
C HIS A 175 8.80 -1.06 -2.82
N LEU A 176 9.58 -0.24 -3.54
CA LEU A 176 9.10 0.72 -4.53
C LEU A 176 8.17 1.78 -3.94
N LEU A 177 8.37 2.16 -2.68
CA LEU A 177 7.55 3.12 -1.94
C LEU A 177 8.40 4.28 -1.46
N GLY A 178 8.42 5.36 -2.24
CA GLY A 178 9.25 6.53 -1.95
C GLY A 178 10.74 6.27 -2.19
N ASP A 179 11.09 5.40 -3.15
CA ASP A 179 12.47 5.04 -3.44
C ASP A 179 13.05 5.82 -4.64
N PHE A 180 12.17 6.30 -5.54
CA PHE A 180 12.58 6.96 -6.78
C PHE A 180 12.83 8.46 -6.61
N ASP A 181 13.90 8.93 -7.24
CA ASP A 181 14.19 10.35 -7.32
C ASP A 181 13.28 11.03 -8.37
N PRO A 182 12.44 12.00 -7.99
CA PRO A 182 11.56 12.66 -8.95
C PRO A 182 12.31 13.49 -10.01
N ASP A 183 13.59 13.84 -9.80
CA ASP A 183 14.41 14.56 -10.79
C ASP A 183 14.85 13.66 -11.96
N LEU A 184 14.75 12.33 -11.83
CA LEU A 184 15.13 11.37 -12.88
C LEU A 184 14.05 11.17 -13.96
N GLY A 185 12.90 11.82 -13.83
CA GLY A 185 11.82 11.76 -14.80
C GLY A 185 10.65 10.90 -14.36
N GLU A 186 9.80 10.52 -15.32
CA GLU A 186 8.64 9.67 -15.05
C GLU A 186 8.99 8.19 -15.25
N LEU A 187 8.81 7.39 -14.21
CA LEU A 187 8.94 5.94 -14.26
C LEU A 187 7.87 5.35 -15.19
N GLN A 188 8.31 4.74 -16.29
CA GLN A 188 7.41 4.11 -17.26
C GLN A 188 6.98 2.71 -16.80
N PRO A 189 5.86 2.17 -17.31
CA PRO A 189 5.39 0.84 -16.91
C PRO A 189 6.38 -0.29 -17.19
N GLU A 190 7.20 -0.19 -18.25
CA GLU A 190 8.23 -1.17 -18.58
C GLU A 190 9.33 -1.20 -17.52
N GLU A 191 9.77 -0.02 -17.09
CA GLU A 191 10.76 0.13 -16.02
C GLU A 191 10.21 -0.37 -14.68
N PHE A 192 8.95 -0.02 -14.38
CA PHE A 192 8.26 -0.54 -13.20
C PHE A 192 8.18 -2.07 -13.22
N ARG A 193 7.86 -2.69 -14.37
CA ARG A 193 7.81 -4.15 -14.50
C ARG A 193 9.14 -4.77 -14.08
N SER A 194 10.27 -4.31 -14.62
CA SER A 194 11.58 -4.86 -14.27
C SER A 194 11.92 -4.70 -12.79
N LEU A 195 11.61 -3.55 -12.19
CA LEU A 195 11.83 -3.31 -10.77
C LEU A 195 10.94 -4.19 -9.88
N ALA A 196 9.69 -4.36 -10.27
CA ALA A 196 8.74 -5.20 -9.54
C ALA A 196 9.12 -6.70 -9.64
N GLU A 197 9.61 -7.14 -10.81
CA GLU A 197 10.17 -8.49 -11.00
C GLU A 197 11.36 -8.74 -10.05
N GLU A 198 12.29 -7.80 -9.94
CA GLU A 198 13.43 -7.90 -9.02
C GLU A 198 12.96 -7.96 -7.55
N ALA A 199 12.01 -7.10 -7.16
CA ALA A 199 11.44 -7.10 -5.82
C ALA A 199 10.74 -8.44 -5.49
N VAL A 200 9.91 -8.95 -6.41
CA VAL A 200 9.21 -10.24 -6.26
C VAL A 200 10.21 -11.39 -6.12
N ALA A 201 11.23 -11.46 -6.98
CA ALA A 201 12.26 -12.49 -6.91
C ALA A 201 13.04 -12.41 -5.58
N GLY A 202 13.39 -11.19 -5.15
CA GLY A 202 14.04 -10.94 -3.87
C GLY A 202 13.21 -11.43 -2.69
N ILE A 203 11.93 -11.06 -2.62
CA ILE A 203 11.01 -11.48 -1.55
C ILE A 203 10.85 -13.01 -1.54
N THR A 204 10.65 -13.59 -2.72
CA THR A 204 10.47 -15.04 -2.88
C THR A 204 11.72 -15.81 -2.46
N SER A 205 12.91 -15.32 -2.79
CA SER A 205 14.19 -15.94 -2.38
C SER A 205 14.37 -15.99 -0.85
N ARG A 206 13.73 -15.08 -0.11
CA ARG A 206 13.70 -15.05 1.36
C ARG A 206 12.60 -15.95 1.96
N GLY A 207 11.89 -16.72 1.12
CA GLY A 207 10.79 -17.59 1.55
C GLY A 207 9.54 -16.82 2.00
N ARG A 208 9.37 -15.58 1.53
CA ARG A 208 8.24 -14.70 1.87
C ARG A 208 7.28 -14.54 0.70
N ILE A 209 6.06 -14.11 0.99
CA ILE A 209 5.01 -13.86 -0.01
C ILE A 209 5.10 -12.40 -0.48
N PRO A 210 5.33 -12.13 -1.77
CA PRO A 210 5.17 -10.81 -2.35
C PRO A 210 3.69 -10.41 -2.38
N VAL A 211 3.37 -9.28 -1.74
CA VAL A 211 2.05 -8.65 -1.76
C VAL A 211 2.13 -7.34 -2.52
N VAL A 212 1.68 -7.34 -3.78
CA VAL A 212 1.61 -6.14 -4.62
C VAL A 212 0.35 -5.36 -4.26
N ALA A 213 0.48 -4.08 -3.91
CA ALA A 213 -0.67 -3.24 -3.57
C ALA A 213 -0.57 -1.86 -4.22
N GLY A 214 -1.62 -1.44 -4.93
CA GLY A 214 -1.59 -0.14 -5.60
C GLY A 214 -2.84 0.18 -6.43
N GLY A 215 -2.97 1.45 -6.82
CA GLY A 215 -4.09 1.94 -7.64
C GLY A 215 -3.73 2.16 -9.11
N SER A 216 -2.47 1.96 -9.50
CA SER A 216 -2.04 2.18 -10.89
C SER A 216 -2.20 0.91 -11.71
N ASN A 217 -3.41 0.72 -12.25
CA ASN A 217 -3.74 -0.47 -13.04
C ASN A 217 -2.81 -0.69 -14.25
N SER A 218 -2.18 0.36 -14.79
CA SER A 218 -1.17 0.23 -15.85
C SER A 218 0.11 -0.46 -15.38
N TYR A 219 0.58 -0.14 -14.16
CA TYR A 219 1.74 -0.81 -13.55
C TYR A 219 1.41 -2.26 -13.20
N ILE A 220 0.23 -2.50 -12.62
CA ILE A 220 -0.24 -3.85 -12.30
C ILE A 220 -0.38 -4.68 -13.58
N HIS A 221 -0.96 -4.12 -14.65
CA HIS A 221 -1.06 -4.84 -15.93
C HIS A 221 0.32 -5.15 -16.52
N ALA A 222 1.20 -4.15 -16.63
CA ALA A 222 2.54 -4.32 -17.17
C ALA A 222 3.33 -5.40 -16.41
N MET A 223 3.22 -5.44 -15.08
CA MET A 223 3.86 -6.45 -14.24
C MET A 223 3.28 -7.86 -14.41
N MET A 224 1.98 -8.00 -14.65
CA MET A 224 1.30 -9.28 -14.46
C MET A 224 1.12 -10.09 -15.75
N VAL A 225 1.15 -9.46 -16.93
CA VAL A 225 1.02 -10.17 -18.20
C VAL A 225 2.30 -10.91 -18.58
N ASP A 226 2.20 -12.09 -19.19
CA ASP A 226 3.37 -12.86 -19.63
C ASP A 226 4.25 -12.07 -20.61
N GLU A 227 3.62 -11.49 -21.62
CA GLU A 227 4.24 -10.62 -22.63
C GLU A 227 3.61 -9.22 -22.53
N TYR A 228 4.44 -8.21 -22.26
CA TYR A 228 4.01 -6.81 -22.19
C TYR A 228 4.42 -6.05 -23.44
N ASP A 229 3.44 -5.43 -24.09
CA ASP A 229 3.66 -4.53 -25.23
C ASP A 229 3.33 -3.08 -24.81
N PRO A 230 4.32 -2.18 -24.81
CA PRO A 230 4.13 -0.75 -24.57
C PRO A 230 3.13 -0.07 -25.53
N GLY A 231 2.99 -0.62 -26.74
CA GLY A 231 2.09 -0.12 -27.78
C GLY A 231 0.62 -0.48 -27.53
N GLU A 232 0.34 -1.47 -26.68
CA GLU A 232 -1.02 -1.91 -26.38
C GLU A 232 -1.52 -1.33 -25.05
N ASN A 233 -2.67 -0.65 -25.10
CA ASN A 233 -3.33 -0.15 -23.91
C ASN A 233 -4.68 -0.85 -23.68
N PRO A 234 -4.74 -1.86 -22.79
CA PRO A 234 -5.95 -2.64 -22.55
C PRO A 234 -7.04 -1.80 -21.86
N PHE A 235 -6.77 -0.56 -21.46
CA PHE A 235 -7.71 0.33 -20.78
C PHE A 235 -8.40 1.35 -21.71
N VAL A 236 -7.93 1.44 -22.95
CA VAL A 236 -8.47 2.34 -23.99
C VAL A 236 -9.10 1.51 -25.10
N GLU A 237 -8.35 0.62 -25.74
CA GLU A 237 -8.75 -0.08 -26.97
C GLU A 237 -9.35 -1.47 -26.70
N LYS A 238 -10.46 -1.78 -27.36
CA LYS A 238 -11.15 -3.05 -27.16
C LYS A 238 -10.16 -4.18 -27.53
N PRO A 239 -9.76 -5.02 -26.57
CA PRO A 239 -8.67 -5.95 -26.81
C PRO A 239 -9.06 -6.92 -27.92
N ALA A 240 -8.16 -7.10 -28.90
CA ALA A 240 -8.39 -7.91 -30.08
C ALA A 240 -8.60 -9.40 -29.75
N SER A 241 -8.18 -9.84 -28.56
CA SER A 241 -8.36 -11.19 -28.03
C SER A 241 -8.44 -11.18 -26.50
N LYS A 242 -8.88 -12.29 -25.88
CA LYS A 242 -8.62 -12.52 -24.45
C LYS A 242 -7.13 -12.35 -24.19
N GLN A 243 -6.76 -11.55 -23.20
CA GLN A 243 -5.36 -11.28 -22.87
C GLN A 243 -4.64 -12.60 -22.56
N GLY A 244 -3.34 -12.66 -22.88
CA GLY A 244 -2.47 -13.80 -22.64
C GLY A 244 -2.40 -14.22 -21.16
N SER A 245 -1.67 -15.31 -20.91
CA SER A 245 -1.53 -15.85 -19.56
C SER A 245 -0.88 -14.85 -18.59
N LEU A 246 -1.09 -15.02 -17.28
CA LEU A 246 -0.40 -14.21 -16.27
C LEU A 246 1.01 -14.76 -16.04
N GLN A 247 2.00 -13.88 -15.92
CA GLN A 247 3.40 -14.19 -15.62
C GLN A 247 3.55 -14.97 -14.31
N TYR A 248 2.75 -14.62 -13.30
CA TYR A 248 2.79 -15.21 -11.97
C TYR A 248 1.59 -16.11 -11.70
N ARG A 249 1.78 -17.09 -10.81
CA ARG A 249 0.63 -17.71 -10.16
C ARG A 249 0.11 -16.70 -9.15
N SER A 250 -1.14 -16.27 -9.31
CA SER A 250 -1.59 -15.04 -8.66
C SER A 250 -2.88 -15.22 -7.88
N CYS A 251 -2.98 -14.57 -6.72
CA CYS A 251 -4.22 -14.33 -6.00
C CYS A 251 -4.58 -12.84 -6.15
N LEU A 252 -5.59 -12.55 -6.97
CA LEU A 252 -5.98 -11.17 -7.30
C LEU A 252 -7.19 -10.78 -6.46
N ILE A 253 -7.02 -9.84 -5.54
CA ILE A 253 -8.07 -9.34 -4.64
C ILE A 253 -8.44 -7.93 -5.07
N TRP A 254 -9.72 -7.68 -5.31
CA TRP A 254 -10.24 -6.34 -5.60
C TRP A 254 -11.04 -5.85 -4.40
N VAL A 255 -10.51 -4.85 -3.69
CA VAL A 255 -11.22 -4.14 -2.62
C VAL A 255 -12.10 -3.06 -3.22
N ASP A 256 -13.40 -3.31 -3.20
CA ASP A 256 -14.45 -2.47 -3.78
C ASP A 256 -15.22 -1.70 -2.70
N VAL A 257 -15.73 -0.53 -3.06
CA VAL A 257 -16.58 0.31 -2.20
C VAL A 257 -17.65 0.94 -3.08
N GLU A 258 -18.89 0.98 -2.59
CA GLU A 258 -19.99 1.65 -3.28
C GLU A 258 -19.61 3.11 -3.63
N ALA A 259 -20.00 3.57 -4.82
CA ALA A 259 -19.47 4.79 -5.42
C ALA A 259 -19.81 6.07 -4.63
N ALA A 260 -21.03 6.21 -4.12
CA ALA A 260 -21.43 7.37 -3.32
C ALA A 260 -20.72 7.39 -1.97
N THR A 261 -20.65 6.23 -1.32
CA THR A 261 -19.92 6.02 -0.05
C THR A 261 -18.44 6.35 -0.22
N LEU A 262 -17.83 5.88 -1.31
CA LEU A 262 -16.42 6.16 -1.61
C LEU A 262 -16.21 7.65 -1.90
N ALA A 263 -17.11 8.30 -2.64
CA ALA A 263 -17.02 9.73 -2.92
C ALA A 263 -17.02 10.58 -1.64
N GLU A 264 -17.93 10.31 -0.70
CA GLU A 264 -17.95 10.99 0.60
C GLU A 264 -16.67 10.71 1.40
N HIS A 265 -16.22 9.45 1.40
CA HIS A 265 -14.99 9.08 2.09
C HIS A 265 -13.76 9.79 1.55
N LEU A 266 -13.66 9.93 0.22
CA LEU A 266 -12.56 10.63 -0.43
C LEU A 266 -12.54 12.12 -0.11
N ASP A 267 -13.70 12.77 -0.05
CA ASP A 267 -13.81 14.17 0.32
C ASP A 267 -13.31 14.40 1.75
N ARG A 268 -13.74 13.56 2.70
CA ARG A 268 -13.25 13.63 4.09
C ARG A 268 -11.76 13.33 4.19
N ARG A 269 -11.26 12.39 3.39
CA ARG A 269 -9.81 12.09 3.35
C ARG A 269 -9.00 13.28 2.88
N VAL A 270 -9.49 14.04 1.89
CA VAL A 270 -8.83 15.29 1.48
C VAL A 270 -8.80 16.29 2.63
N ASP A 271 -9.90 16.43 3.38
CA ASP A 271 -9.93 17.30 4.56
C ASP A 271 -8.95 16.83 5.66
N GLU A 272 -8.83 15.52 5.87
CA GLU A 272 -7.84 14.91 6.78
C GLU A 272 -6.39 15.22 6.31
N MET A 273 -6.11 15.11 5.01
CA MET A 273 -4.80 15.43 4.42
C MET A 273 -4.43 16.91 4.59
N LEU A 274 -5.39 17.82 4.36
CA LEU A 274 -5.20 19.25 4.60
C LEU A 274 -4.90 19.51 6.08
N GLY A 275 -5.66 18.90 6.99
CA GLY A 275 -5.43 18.99 8.44
C GLY A 275 -4.10 18.39 8.91
N ALA A 276 -3.52 17.45 8.14
CA ALA A 276 -2.24 16.83 8.41
C ALA A 276 -1.03 17.64 7.89
N GLY A 277 -1.25 18.75 7.19
CA GLY A 277 -0.19 19.64 6.70
C GLY A 277 0.14 19.50 5.21
N MET A 278 -0.83 19.05 4.39
CA MET A 278 -0.66 18.92 2.93
C MET A 278 -0.27 20.26 2.27
N VAL A 279 -0.79 21.38 2.76
CA VAL A 279 -0.56 22.70 2.15
C VAL A 279 0.87 23.15 2.39
N GLU A 280 1.39 22.94 3.60
CA GLU A 280 2.76 23.23 4.00
C GLU A 280 3.77 22.31 3.29
N GLU A 281 3.36 21.07 2.99
CA GLU A 281 4.12 20.15 2.17
C GLU A 281 4.21 20.64 0.71
N LEU A 282 3.08 21.04 0.12
CA LEU A 282 3.05 21.58 -1.24
C LEU A 282 3.77 22.93 -1.34
N GLU A 283 3.67 23.79 -0.32
CA GLU A 283 4.39 25.06 -0.28
C GLU A 283 5.90 24.83 -0.35
N ARG A 284 6.44 23.88 0.43
CA ARG A 284 7.84 23.47 0.36
C ARG A 284 8.23 22.84 -0.98
N TYR A 285 7.31 22.10 -1.60
CA TYR A 285 7.54 21.50 -2.91
C TYR A 285 7.67 22.55 -4.02
N PHE A 286 6.82 23.58 -3.99
CA PHE A 286 6.89 24.66 -4.98
C PHE A 286 8.09 25.59 -4.73
N ASP A 287 8.51 25.81 -3.48
CA ASP A 287 9.68 26.63 -3.09
C ASP A 287 9.81 27.98 -3.84
N GLY A 288 8.68 28.60 -4.20
CA GLY A 288 8.64 29.83 -5.00
C GLY A 288 8.94 29.66 -6.49
N GLU A 289 9.24 28.45 -6.97
CA GLU A 289 9.39 28.12 -8.38
C GLU A 289 8.04 28.14 -9.10
N LYS A 290 7.99 28.80 -10.28
CA LYS A 290 6.74 28.98 -11.04
C LYS A 290 6.25 27.71 -11.75
N GLU A 291 7.12 26.71 -11.92
CA GLU A 291 6.86 25.48 -12.69
C GLU A 291 7.52 24.25 -12.04
N ALA A 292 7.54 24.17 -10.71
CA ALA A 292 8.13 23.05 -9.96
C ALA A 292 7.55 21.69 -10.39
N GLU A 293 6.28 21.65 -10.81
CA GLU A 293 5.63 20.45 -11.29
C GLU A 293 6.20 19.93 -12.61
N LYS A 294 6.75 20.83 -13.45
CA LYS A 294 7.39 20.44 -14.72
C LYS A 294 8.78 19.88 -14.52
N ARG A 295 9.47 20.26 -13.44
CA ARG A 295 10.76 19.68 -13.05
C ARG A 295 10.62 18.19 -12.74
N HIS A 296 9.48 17.79 -12.19
CA HIS A 296 9.19 16.40 -11.85
C HIS A 296 8.05 15.83 -12.70
N PRO A 297 8.29 15.41 -13.96
CA PRO A 297 7.24 14.98 -14.88
C PRO A 297 6.45 13.75 -14.37
N GLY A 298 6.99 12.97 -13.44
CA GLY A 298 6.27 11.94 -12.69
C GLY A 298 5.50 12.51 -11.49
N LEU A 299 6.23 12.89 -10.44
CA LEU A 299 5.66 13.33 -9.15
C LEU A 299 4.75 14.57 -9.28
N GLY A 300 5.06 15.49 -10.19
CA GLY A 300 4.27 16.70 -10.45
C GLY A 300 2.85 16.42 -10.96
N LYS A 301 2.54 15.17 -11.36
CA LYS A 301 1.20 14.71 -11.71
C LYS A 301 0.35 14.32 -10.50
N ALA A 302 0.88 14.36 -9.27
CA ALA A 302 0.13 14.06 -8.06
C ALA A 302 -1.07 15.01 -7.90
N ILE A 303 -2.27 14.47 -7.66
CA ILE A 303 -3.45 15.26 -7.32
C ILE A 303 -3.13 16.06 -6.05
N GLY A 304 -3.30 17.37 -6.12
CA GLY A 304 -2.83 18.35 -5.15
C GLY A 304 -1.84 19.32 -5.76
N VAL A 305 -0.88 18.83 -6.56
CA VAL A 305 0.17 19.66 -7.14
C VAL A 305 -0.40 20.60 -8.22
N PRO A 306 -1.06 20.12 -9.30
CA PRO A 306 -1.62 21.02 -10.31
C PRO A 306 -2.68 21.98 -9.76
N GLU A 307 -3.49 21.53 -8.80
CA GLU A 307 -4.61 22.27 -8.23
C GLU A 307 -4.14 23.46 -7.38
N PHE A 308 -3.08 23.27 -6.58
CA PHE A 308 -2.52 24.36 -5.77
C PHE A 308 -1.54 25.27 -6.53
N ARG A 309 -1.17 24.93 -7.76
CA ARG A 309 -0.23 25.75 -8.56
C ARG A 309 -0.65 27.22 -8.64
N GLU A 310 -1.90 27.49 -9.05
CA GLU A 310 -2.38 28.86 -9.20
C GLU A 310 -2.54 29.58 -7.85
N TYR A 311 -2.94 28.84 -6.79
CA TYR A 311 -3.02 29.35 -5.42
C TYR A 311 -1.66 29.91 -4.95
N PHE A 312 -0.58 29.16 -5.16
CA PHE A 312 0.77 29.61 -4.80
C PHE A 312 1.29 30.71 -5.73
N ARG A 313 0.90 30.70 -7.00
CA ARG A 313 1.43 31.64 -8.02
C ARG A 313 0.77 33.03 -7.99
N ARG A 314 -0.51 33.13 -7.61
CA ARG A 314 -1.35 34.32 -7.88
C ARG A 314 -2.11 34.89 -6.68
N ARG A 315 -1.60 34.72 -5.45
CA ARG A 315 -1.92 35.50 -4.21
C ARG A 315 -2.67 34.78 -3.09
N ARG A 316 -2.47 33.48 -2.82
CA ARG A 316 -2.83 32.80 -1.55
C ARG A 316 -4.15 33.28 -0.90
N THR A 317 -5.20 33.47 -1.70
CA THR A 317 -6.47 34.05 -1.23
C THR A 317 -7.33 32.94 -0.63
N ALA A 318 -8.29 33.30 0.24
CA ALA A 318 -9.27 32.35 0.73
C ALA A 318 -10.05 31.69 -0.43
N ALA A 319 -10.48 32.48 -1.42
CA ALA A 319 -11.18 31.96 -2.60
C ALA A 319 -10.32 30.98 -3.43
N GLY A 320 -9.04 31.30 -3.65
CA GLY A 320 -8.14 30.42 -4.40
C GLY A 320 -7.81 29.12 -3.64
N TYR A 321 -7.79 29.18 -2.30
CA TYR A 321 -7.66 27.99 -1.47
C TYR A 321 -8.89 27.08 -1.62
N GLU A 322 -10.08 27.65 -1.48
CA GLU A 322 -11.34 26.90 -1.61
C GLU A 322 -11.49 26.28 -3.01
N GLU A 323 -11.12 27.01 -4.07
CA GLU A 323 -11.11 26.50 -5.45
C GLU A 323 -10.14 25.32 -5.62
N ALA A 324 -8.91 25.42 -5.12
CA ALA A 324 -7.92 24.35 -5.18
C ALA A 324 -8.40 23.09 -4.42
N VAL A 325 -8.97 23.27 -3.22
CA VAL A 325 -9.52 22.15 -2.43
C VAL A 325 -10.69 21.49 -3.14
N ALA A 326 -11.61 22.27 -3.71
CA ALA A 326 -12.73 21.74 -4.48
C ALA A 326 -12.24 20.93 -5.69
N ALA A 327 -11.23 21.44 -6.42
CA ALA A 327 -10.62 20.75 -7.54
C ALA A 327 -9.94 19.43 -7.14
N ILE A 328 -9.23 19.39 -6.01
CA ILE A 328 -8.61 18.16 -5.48
C ILE A 328 -9.68 17.10 -5.20
N LYS A 329 -10.77 17.47 -4.52
CA LYS A 329 -11.87 16.55 -4.23
C LYS A 329 -12.49 16.02 -5.51
N GLU A 330 -12.78 16.89 -6.48
CA GLU A 330 -13.32 16.47 -7.79
C GLU A 330 -12.38 15.53 -8.55
N ASN A 331 -11.10 15.89 -8.68
CA ASN A 331 -10.12 15.10 -9.39
C ASN A 331 -9.86 13.75 -8.70
N THR A 332 -9.91 13.70 -7.38
CA THR A 332 -9.80 12.46 -6.60
C THR A 332 -10.98 11.51 -6.86
N ARG A 333 -12.21 12.04 -6.91
CA ARG A 333 -13.40 11.26 -7.29
C ARG A 333 -13.37 10.79 -8.74
N ARG A 334 -12.89 11.63 -9.66
CA ARG A 334 -12.71 11.24 -11.06
C ARG A 334 -11.69 10.11 -11.20
N LEU A 335 -10.56 10.21 -10.48
CA LEU A 335 -9.55 9.17 -10.43
C LEU A 335 -10.10 7.84 -9.90
N SER A 336 -10.88 7.86 -8.81
CA SER A 336 -11.46 6.63 -8.26
C SER A 336 -12.42 5.95 -9.25
N GLY A 337 -13.28 6.73 -9.91
CA GLY A 337 -14.15 6.23 -10.98
C GLY A 337 -13.39 5.61 -12.15
N GLU A 338 -12.32 6.27 -12.62
CA GLU A 338 -11.45 5.72 -13.67
C GLU A 338 -10.71 4.44 -13.23
N GLN A 339 -10.30 4.35 -11.97
CA GLN A 339 -9.67 3.15 -11.43
C GLN A 339 -10.66 1.97 -11.40
N VAL A 340 -11.90 2.19 -10.95
CA VAL A 340 -12.95 1.15 -10.98
C VAL A 340 -13.23 0.71 -12.42
N ARG A 341 -13.37 1.65 -13.37
CA ARG A 341 -13.55 1.35 -14.79
C ARG A 341 -12.44 0.45 -15.33
N LYS A 342 -11.19 0.76 -14.99
CA LYS A 342 -10.02 -0.02 -15.42
C LYS A 342 -9.98 -1.42 -14.79
N ILE A 343 -10.36 -1.56 -13.52
CA ILE A 343 -10.41 -2.87 -12.84
C ILE A 343 -11.49 -3.76 -13.46
N ARG A 344 -12.69 -3.22 -13.71
CA ARG A 344 -13.77 -3.94 -14.41
C ARG A 344 -13.32 -4.44 -15.79
N ARG A 345 -12.54 -3.64 -16.49
CA ARG A 345 -11.97 -4.04 -17.78
C ARG A 345 -10.99 -5.21 -17.66
N LEU A 346 -10.20 -5.28 -16.58
CA LEU A 346 -9.34 -6.44 -16.31
C LEU A 346 -10.17 -7.71 -16.04
N GLU A 347 -11.29 -7.57 -15.33
CA GLU A 347 -12.26 -8.67 -15.14
C GLU A 347 -12.88 -9.11 -16.48
N GLU A 348 -13.32 -8.17 -17.32
CA GLU A 348 -13.91 -8.44 -18.65
C GLU A 348 -12.96 -9.20 -19.58
N ILE A 349 -11.65 -8.94 -19.50
CA ILE A 349 -10.63 -9.66 -20.28
C ILE A 349 -10.22 -11.01 -19.64
N GLY A 350 -10.83 -11.38 -18.52
CA GLY A 350 -10.73 -12.71 -17.92
C GLY A 350 -9.79 -12.81 -16.72
N TRP A 351 -9.37 -11.71 -16.10
CA TRP A 351 -8.60 -11.80 -14.86
C TRP A 351 -9.46 -12.38 -13.73
N PRO A 352 -8.97 -13.37 -12.97
CA PRO A 352 -9.74 -14.05 -11.92
C PRO A 352 -9.77 -13.22 -10.63
N LEU A 353 -10.45 -12.07 -10.66
CA LEU A 353 -10.54 -11.15 -9.53
C LEU A 353 -11.47 -11.69 -8.44
N ILE A 354 -11.01 -11.63 -7.19
CA ILE A 354 -11.80 -11.92 -6.00
C ILE A 354 -12.23 -10.57 -5.42
N ARG A 355 -13.48 -10.19 -5.66
CA ARG A 355 -14.05 -8.95 -5.14
C ARG A 355 -14.39 -9.10 -3.65
N VAL A 356 -13.93 -8.16 -2.84
CA VAL A 356 -14.27 -8.01 -1.41
C VAL A 356 -14.85 -6.61 -1.20
N ASP A 357 -15.92 -6.51 -0.41
CA ASP A 357 -16.71 -5.29 -0.28
C ASP A 357 -16.37 -4.57 1.03
N ALA A 358 -15.75 -3.40 0.92
CA ALA A 358 -15.38 -2.57 2.06
C ALA A 358 -16.43 -1.50 2.41
N THR A 359 -17.58 -1.49 1.75
CA THR A 359 -18.63 -0.45 1.90
C THR A 359 -19.06 -0.27 3.35
N GLU A 360 -19.44 -1.35 4.04
CA GLU A 360 -19.91 -1.28 5.43
C GLU A 360 -18.83 -0.74 6.38
N ALA A 361 -17.56 -1.09 6.16
CA ALA A 361 -16.45 -0.58 6.97
C ALA A 361 -16.24 0.94 6.75
N VAL A 362 -16.37 1.39 5.50
CA VAL A 362 -16.30 2.81 5.15
C VAL A 362 -17.51 3.58 5.69
N GLU A 363 -18.72 3.06 5.55
CA GLU A 363 -19.93 3.64 6.13
C GLU A 363 -19.83 3.76 7.66
N ALA A 364 -19.31 2.73 8.34
CA ALA A 364 -19.07 2.77 9.78
C ALA A 364 -18.07 3.87 10.17
N LYS A 365 -17.02 4.08 9.35
CA LYS A 365 -16.05 5.17 9.54
C LYS A 365 -16.72 6.53 9.32
N LEU A 366 -17.51 6.68 8.26
CA LEU A 366 -18.24 7.91 7.94
C LEU A 366 -19.27 8.28 9.02
N ALA A 367 -19.97 7.30 9.56
CA ALA A 367 -20.95 7.48 10.63
C ALA A 367 -20.30 7.60 12.03
N ALA A 368 -18.97 7.61 12.13
CA ALA A 368 -18.22 7.70 13.38
C ALA A 368 -18.66 6.65 14.43
N ARG A 369 -19.01 5.43 14.00
CA ARG A 369 -19.53 4.35 14.86
C ARG A 369 -18.48 3.72 15.80
N GLY A 370 -17.34 4.39 15.99
CA GLY A 370 -16.21 3.94 16.80
C GLY A 370 -15.35 2.88 16.12
N ARG A 371 -14.11 2.73 16.62
CA ARG A 371 -13.09 1.85 16.02
C ARG A 371 -13.52 0.38 15.99
N VAL A 372 -14.22 -0.10 17.01
CA VAL A 372 -14.64 -1.51 17.11
C VAL A 372 -15.60 -1.89 15.98
N ALA A 373 -16.59 -1.04 15.67
CA ALA A 373 -17.53 -1.30 14.59
C ALA A 373 -16.85 -1.30 13.21
N VAL A 374 -15.93 -0.36 12.98
CA VAL A 374 -15.16 -0.29 11.72
C VAL A 374 -14.30 -1.53 11.53
N GLU A 375 -13.56 -1.95 12.56
CA GLU A 375 -12.71 -3.15 12.46
C GLU A 375 -13.55 -4.43 12.33
N ALA A 376 -14.71 -4.52 12.99
CA ALA A 376 -15.61 -5.67 12.85
C ALA A 376 -16.15 -5.82 11.42
N ALA A 377 -16.64 -4.71 10.82
CA ALA A 377 -17.11 -4.70 9.44
C ALA A 377 -15.97 -5.01 8.44
N TRP A 378 -14.77 -4.46 8.69
CA TRP A 378 -13.59 -4.76 7.90
C TRP A 378 -13.19 -6.24 7.98
N GLU A 379 -13.16 -6.81 9.19
CA GLU A 379 -12.83 -8.21 9.43
C GLU A 379 -13.78 -9.14 8.68
N GLN A 380 -15.08 -8.87 8.81
CA GLN A 380 -16.13 -9.69 8.23
C GLN A 380 -16.13 -9.66 6.70
N ASN A 381 -16.06 -8.47 6.11
CA ASN A 381 -16.33 -8.27 4.68
C ASN A 381 -15.06 -8.15 3.82
N VAL A 382 -13.91 -7.85 4.42
CA VAL A 382 -12.64 -7.63 3.70
C VAL A 382 -11.56 -8.59 4.14
N LEU A 383 -11.12 -8.54 5.41
CA LEU A 383 -9.94 -9.31 5.85
C LEU A 383 -10.22 -10.81 5.83
N GLY A 384 -11.28 -11.27 6.47
CA GLY A 384 -11.62 -12.69 6.55
C GLY A 384 -11.74 -13.38 5.18
N PRO A 385 -12.53 -12.83 4.21
CA PRO A 385 -12.58 -13.35 2.85
C PRO A 385 -11.23 -13.35 2.14
N SER A 386 -10.43 -12.29 2.31
CA SER A 386 -9.09 -12.16 1.73
C SER A 386 -8.12 -13.21 2.27
N LEU A 387 -8.09 -13.43 3.59
CA LEU A 387 -7.25 -14.44 4.22
C LEU A 387 -7.61 -15.83 3.70
N ARG A 388 -8.91 -16.18 3.63
CA ARG A 388 -9.35 -17.47 3.07
C ARG A 388 -8.92 -17.66 1.62
N ALA A 389 -8.93 -16.60 0.82
CA ALA A 389 -8.43 -16.65 -0.56
C ALA A 389 -6.92 -16.93 -0.62
N VAL A 390 -6.14 -16.23 0.20
CA VAL A 390 -4.68 -16.40 0.28
C VAL A 390 -4.30 -17.78 0.84
N GLU A 391 -5.03 -18.30 1.84
CA GLU A 391 -4.84 -19.65 2.39
C GLU A 391 -5.06 -20.72 1.31
N ARG A 392 -6.23 -20.72 0.65
CA ARG A 392 -6.53 -21.66 -0.45
C ARG A 392 -5.50 -21.60 -1.57
N PHE A 393 -5.06 -20.39 -1.91
CA PHE A 393 -4.02 -20.16 -2.90
C PHE A 393 -2.67 -20.76 -2.47
N SER A 394 -2.30 -20.63 -1.20
CA SER A 394 -1.04 -21.13 -0.63
C SER A 394 -1.03 -22.66 -0.48
N ASP A 395 -2.15 -23.25 -0.08
CA ASP A 395 -2.31 -24.70 0.05
C ASP A 395 -2.20 -25.40 -1.32
N ASN A 396 -2.80 -24.82 -2.35
CA ASN A 396 -2.68 -25.29 -3.72
C ASN A 396 -1.22 -25.21 -4.24
N SER A 397 -0.42 -24.25 -3.75
CA SER A 397 1.03 -24.21 -4.01
C SER A 397 1.73 -25.42 -3.39
N SER A 398 1.45 -25.65 -2.11
CA SER A 398 2.10 -26.67 -1.31
C SER A 398 1.78 -28.07 -1.82
N ALA A 399 0.53 -28.32 -2.21
CA ALA A 399 0.12 -29.57 -2.83
C ALA A 399 0.85 -29.82 -4.17
N ARG A 400 1.00 -28.78 -5.01
CA ARG A 400 1.78 -28.88 -6.25
C ARG A 400 3.26 -29.14 -5.98
N ARG A 401 3.89 -28.43 -5.04
CA ARG A 401 5.30 -28.67 -4.66
C ARG A 401 5.55 -30.10 -4.16
N ARG A 402 4.57 -30.70 -3.47
CA ARG A 402 4.65 -32.11 -3.01
C ARG A 402 4.47 -33.13 -4.13
N LEU A 403 3.73 -32.79 -5.18
CA LEU A 403 3.53 -33.65 -6.36
C LEU A 403 4.69 -33.55 -7.37
N LEU A 404 5.61 -32.59 -7.22
CA LEU A 404 6.85 -32.57 -7.98
C LEU A 404 7.74 -33.71 -7.45
N PRO A 405 8.21 -34.65 -8.29
CA PRO A 405 9.21 -35.61 -7.85
C PRO A 405 10.44 -34.82 -7.40
N ALA A 406 10.94 -35.08 -6.19
CA ALA A 406 12.23 -34.58 -5.74
C ALA A 406 13.25 -34.93 -6.82
N SER A 407 13.72 -33.93 -7.59
CA SER A 407 14.68 -34.19 -8.64
C SER A 407 15.90 -34.80 -7.98
N LYS A 408 16.19 -36.04 -8.34
CA LYS A 408 17.42 -36.75 -8.01
C LYS A 408 18.60 -35.92 -8.50
N TYR A 409 19.13 -35.05 -7.65
CA TYR A 409 20.55 -34.73 -7.67
C TYR A 409 21.18 -35.57 -6.57
N CYS A 410 21.36 -36.84 -6.92
CA CYS A 410 22.26 -37.76 -6.27
C CYS A 410 23.26 -38.16 -7.36
N CYS A 411 24.43 -37.51 -7.34
CA CYS A 411 25.77 -37.94 -7.75
C CYS A 411 26.65 -36.70 -7.85
#